data_AF-K9RP75-F1
#
_entry.id   AF-K9RP75-F1
#
_cell.length_a   1.000
_cell.length_b   1.000
_cell.length_c   1.000
_cell.angle_alpha   90.00
_cell.angle_beta   90.00
_cell.angle_gamma   90.00
#
_symmetry.space_group_name_H-M   'P 1'
#
loop_
_entity.id
_entity.type
_entity.pdbx_description
1 polymer ?
#
loop_
_entity_poly.entity_id
_entity_poly.type
_entity_poly.pdbx_seq_one_letter_code
_entity_poly.pdbx_strand_id
1 'polypeptide(L)' 'MSDLDYKQLTESELREYIKSHPQDEDAFQHYLSIMRAKPGRVVVSTDEQLEAELKKRLAS' A
#
# COMPACT_ATOMS: atom_id res chain seq x y z
N MET A 1 20.06 14.07 -11.59
CA MET A 1 18.71 13.49 -11.65
C MET A 1 17.92 14.17 -10.57
N SER A 2 16.74 14.69 -10.86
CA SER A 2 15.90 15.30 -9.84
C SER A 2 15.43 14.16 -8.94
N ASP A 3 16.12 13.96 -7.82
CA ASP A 3 15.66 13.10 -6.73
C ASP A 3 14.34 13.70 -6.23
N LEU A 4 13.25 13.35 -6.89
CA LEU A 4 11.92 13.57 -6.35
C LEU A 4 11.90 12.74 -5.08
N ASP A 5 11.99 13.40 -3.94
CA ASP A 5 12.11 12.73 -2.65
C ASP A 5 10.76 12.05 -2.37
N TYR A 6 10.62 10.80 -2.81
CA TYR A 6 9.38 10.03 -2.74
C TYR A 6 8.85 9.92 -1.30
N LYS A 7 9.73 10.17 -0.31
CA LYS A 7 9.44 10.23 1.13
C LYS A 7 8.58 11.44 1.53
N GLN A 8 8.53 12.48 0.68
CA GLN A 8 7.73 13.69 0.89
C GLN A 8 6.42 13.67 0.11
N LEU A 9 6.23 12.68 -0.77
CA LEU A 9 4.99 12.53 -1.54
C LEU A 9 3.86 12.07 -0.63
N THR A 10 2.64 12.56 -0.91
CA THR A 10 1.44 11.97 -0.33
C THR A 10 1.26 10.54 -0.85
N GLU A 11 0.50 9.70 -0.16
CA GLU A 11 0.25 8.32 -0.58
C GLU A 11 -0.29 8.22 -2.01
N SER A 12 -1.19 9.13 -2.41
CA SER A 12 -1.76 9.17 -3.76
C SER A 12 -0.69 9.48 -4.79
N GLU A 13 0.18 10.44 -4.51
CA GLU A 13 1.29 10.82 -5.39
C GLU A 13 2.35 9.73 -5.46
N LEU A 14 2.68 9.12 -4.32
CA LEU A 14 3.61 8.00 -4.23
C LEU A 14 3.10 6.78 -5.01
N ARG A 15 1.78 6.53 -5.00
CA ARG A 15 1.15 5.48 -5.82
C ARG A 15 1.31 5.75 -7.31
N GLU A 16 1.07 6.97 -7.78
CA GLU A 16 1.27 7.32 -9.19
C GLU A 16 2.76 7.32 -9.58
N TYR A 17 3.64 7.72 -8.66
CA TYR A 17 5.09 7.64 -8.83
C TYR A 17 5.54 6.19 -9.05
N ILE A 18 5.14 5.26 -8.18
CA ILE A 18 5.46 3.83 -8.30
C ILE A 18 4.95 3.24 -9.62
N LYS A 19 3.74 3.62 -10.07
CA LYS A 19 3.20 3.15 -11.35
C LYS A 19 4.06 3.58 -12.55
N SER A 20 4.64 4.78 -12.48
CA SER A 20 5.52 5.33 -13.52
C SER A 20 6.97 4.87 -13.37
N HIS A 21 7.36 4.38 -12.20
CA HIS A 21 8.71 3.92 -11.86
C HIS A 21 8.69 2.53 -11.19
N PRO A 22 8.22 1.47 -11.88
CA PRO A 22 8.10 0.14 -11.29
C PRO A 22 9.43 -0.50 -10.88
N GLN A 23 10.55 0.01 -11.42
CA GLN A 23 11.91 -0.41 -11.07
C GLN A 23 12.44 0.21 -9.76
N ASP A 24 11.76 1.20 -9.19
CA ASP A 24 12.14 1.81 -7.92
C ASP A 24 11.59 0.97 -6.76
N GLU A 25 12.36 -0.05 -6.37
CA GLU A 25 12.01 -0.95 -5.28
C GLU A 25 11.93 -0.22 -3.93
N ASP A 26 12.77 0.80 -3.71
CA ASP A 26 12.79 1.55 -2.46
C ASP A 26 11.50 2.36 -2.27
N ALA A 27 11.05 3.07 -3.31
CA ALA A 27 9.77 3.77 -3.29
C ALA A 27 8.60 2.80 -3.09
N PHE A 28 8.65 1.63 -3.72
CA PHE A 28 7.64 0.58 -3.56
C PHE A 28 7.58 0.05 -2.12
N GLN A 29 8.73 -0.28 -1.51
CA GLN A 29 8.79 -0.73 -0.13
C GLN A 29 8.32 0.37 0.84
N HIS A 30 8.67 1.63 0.57
CA HIS A 30 8.20 2.76 1.37
C HIS A 30 6.66 2.86 1.36
N TYR A 31 6.05 2.78 0.18
CA TYR A 31 4.58 2.76 0.05
C TYR A 31 3.96 1.57 0.79
N LEU A 32 4.51 0.36 0.66
CA LEU A 32 4.01 -0.79 1.40
C LEU A 32 4.10 -0.59 2.92
N SER A 33 5.17 0.02 3.41
CA SER A 33 5.33 0.34 4.83
C SER A 33 4.23 1.28 5.33
N ILE A 34 3.94 2.35 4.59
CA ILE A 34 2.84 3.29 4.89
C ILE A 34 1.49 2.54 4.88
N MET A 35 1.24 1.73 3.85
CA MET A 35 -0.01 0.99 3.71
C MET A 35 -0.22 -0.03 4.81
N ARG A 36 0.84 -0.67 5.32
CA ARG A 36 0.79 -1.61 6.45
C ARG A 36 0.56 -0.90 7.79
N ALA A 37 1.08 0.31 7.94
CA ALA A 37 0.90 1.10 9.16
C ALA A 37 -0.51 1.72 9.30
N LYS A 38 -1.31 1.73 8.22
CA LYS A 38 -2.65 2.33 8.24
C LYS A 38 -3.61 1.58 9.17
N PRO A 39 -4.26 2.28 10.13
CA PRO A 39 -5.29 1.67 10.96
C PRO A 39 -6.47 1.18 10.11
N GLY A 40 -7.00 0.00 10.43
CA GLY A 40 -8.11 -0.61 9.67
C GLY A 40 -7.71 -1.29 8.35
N ARG A 41 -6.41 -1.27 7.98
CA ARG A 41 -5.89 -2.09 6.88
C ARG A 41 -5.95 -3.56 7.30
N VAL A 42 -6.68 -4.35 6.53
CA VAL A 42 -6.69 -5.80 6.66
C VAL A 42 -5.68 -6.36 5.67
N VAL A 43 -4.63 -6.99 6.19
CA VAL A 43 -3.62 -7.68 5.40
C VAL A 43 -3.96 -9.17 5.47
N VAL A 44 -4.25 -9.75 4.31
CA VAL A 44 -4.52 -11.18 4.16
C VAL A 44 -3.46 -11.78 3.25
N SER A 45 -3.06 -13.00 3.55
CA SER A 45 -2.06 -13.76 2.80
C SER A 45 -2.66 -14.98 2.10
N THR A 46 -3.91 -15.34 2.42
CA THR A 46 -4.66 -16.44 1.79
C THR A 46 -6.08 -16.00 1.43
N ASP A 47 -6.68 -16.71 0.48
CA ASP A 47 -8.07 -16.46 0.04
C ASP A 47 -9.07 -16.71 1.18
N GLU A 48 -8.82 -17.69 2.04
CA GLU A 48 -9.66 -17.99 3.20
C GLU A 48 -9.68 -16.83 4.21
N GLN A 49 -8.52 -16.17 4.41
CA GLN A 49 -8.43 -14.99 5.25
C GLN A 49 -9.20 -13.81 4.64
N LEU A 50 -9.16 -13.66 3.31
CA LEU A 50 -9.92 -12.64 2.59
C LEU A 50 -11.44 -12.84 2.80
N GLU A 51 -11.92 -14.06 2.59
CA GLU A 51 -13.34 -14.39 2.77
C GLU A 51 -13.82 -14.16 4.20
N ALA A 52 -13.01 -14.53 5.20
CA ALA A 52 -13.34 -14.32 6.61
C ALA A 52 -13.49 -12.83 6.94
N GLU A 53 -12.59 -11.99 6.42
CA GLU A 53 -12.63 -10.54 6.64
C GLU A 53 -13.77 -9.86 5.88
N LEU A 54 -14.10 -10.32 4.67
CA LEU A 54 -15.29 -9.90 3.94
C LEU A 54 -16.57 -10.21 4.74
N LYS A 55 -16.72 -11.43 5.26
CA LYS A 55 -17.89 -11.84 6.04
C LYS A 55 -18.06 -11.00 7.31
N LYS A 56 -16.98 -10.72 8.05
CA LYS A 56 -17.02 -9.87 9.25
C LYS A 56 -17.53 -8.45 8.94
N ARG A 57 -17.05 -7.87 7.85
CA ARG A 57 -17.41 -6.49 7.45
C ARG A 57 -18.81 -6.35 6.87
N LEU A 58 -19.31 -7.39 6.20
CA LEU A 58 -20.67 -7.42 5.66
C LEU A 58 -21.74 -7.69 6.73
N ALA A 59 -21.35 -8.29 7.86
CA ALA A 59 -22.23 -8.59 8.98
C ALA A 59 -22.29 -7.47 10.05
N SER A 60 -21.51 -6.40 9.89
CA SER A 60 -21.49 -5.21 10.75
C SER A 60 -22.31 -4.10 10.11
#